data_AF-A0A522GW59-F1
#
_entry.id   AF-A0A522GW59-F1
#
_cell.length_a   1.000
_cell.length_b   1.000
_cell.length_c   1.000
_cell.angle_alpha   90.00
_cell.angle_beta   90.00
_cell.angle_gamma   90.00
#
_symmetry.space_group_name_H-M   'P 1'
#
loop_
_entity.id
_entity.type
_entity.pdbx_description
1 polymer ?
#
loop_
_entity_poly.entity_id
_entity_poly.type
_entity_poly.pdbx_seq_one_letter_code
_entity_poly.pdbx_strand_id
1 'polypeptide(L)'
;MTNSGDLTLYVARGFWGRLRGLHAYPALAFDQGLCLTPCNAIHTFGLPYAIDVLFLDTNRRCLRRLENVGRHRLAWCWGASMVVELHAGYCAHYPNAIDQVRQALALHNFPAQRASSRVG
;
A
#
# COMPACT_ATOMS: atom_id res chain seq x y z
N MET A 1 25.32 -3.69 -6.97
CA MET A 1 24.65 -2.54 -7.60
C MET A 1 23.22 -2.50 -7.11
N THR A 2 22.95 -1.78 -6.03
CA THR A 2 21.59 -1.58 -5.54
C THR A 2 20.93 -0.59 -6.49
N ASN A 3 20.15 -1.08 -7.45
CA ASN A 3 19.28 -0.21 -8.24
C ASN A 3 18.38 0.52 -7.25
N SER A 4 18.63 1.82 -7.05
CA SER A 4 17.66 2.72 -6.45
C SER A 4 16.50 2.84 -7.44
N GLY A 5 15.66 1.80 -7.47
CA GLY A 5 14.40 1.85 -8.19
C GLY A 5 13.52 2.83 -7.43
N ASP A 6 13.45 4.06 -7.91
CA ASP A 6 12.58 5.07 -7.32
C ASP A 6 11.13 4.57 -7.42
N LEU A 7 10.59 4.10 -6.29
CA LEU A 7 9.20 3.64 -6.22
C LEU A 7 8.28 4.84 -6.37
N THR A 8 7.55 4.89 -7.49
CA THR A 8 6.49 5.88 -7.70
C THR A 8 5.21 5.44 -7.02
N LEU A 9 4.76 6.18 -6.00
CA LEU A 9 3.61 5.80 -5.20
C LEU A 9 2.40 6.72 -5.44
N TYR A 10 1.38 6.19 -6.10
CA TYR A 10 0.11 6.89 -6.27
C TYR A 10 -0.70 6.86 -4.98
N VAL A 11 -1.48 7.90 -4.73
CA VAL A 11 -2.28 8.03 -3.51
C VAL A 11 -3.75 8.12 -3.85
N ALA A 12 -4.54 7.17 -3.34
CA ALA A 12 -5.99 7.23 -3.41
C ALA A 12 -6.60 7.52 -2.02
N ARG A 13 -7.37 8.61 -1.95
CA ARG A 13 -8.10 9.02 -0.74
C ARG A 13 -9.61 8.85 -0.92
N GLY A 14 -10.31 8.61 0.19
CA GLY A 14 -11.76 8.54 0.26
C GLY A 14 -12.37 7.21 -0.20
N PHE A 15 -13.63 6.96 0.18
CA PHE A 15 -14.34 5.71 -0.09
C PHE A 15 -14.42 5.39 -1.60
N TRP A 16 -14.71 6.40 -2.43
CA TRP A 16 -14.78 6.23 -3.89
C TRP A 16 -13.43 6.00 -4.57
N GLY A 17 -12.33 6.51 -3.99
CA GLY A 17 -10.96 6.19 -4.44
C GLY A 17 -10.58 4.76 -4.10
N ARG A 18 -11.01 4.27 -2.92
CA ARG A 18 -10.82 2.89 -2.46
C ARG A 18 -11.66 1.88 -3.25
N LEU A 19 -12.92 2.22 -3.56
CA LEU A 19 -13.84 1.34 -4.28
C LEU A 19 -13.45 1.16 -5.75
N ARG A 20 -12.84 2.19 -6.37
CA ARG A 20 -12.30 2.10 -7.72
C ARG A 20 -10.98 1.34 -7.74
N GLY A 21 -10.09 1.53 -6.76
CA GLY A 21 -8.83 0.78 -6.65
C GLY A 21 -8.15 0.50 -8.01
N LEU A 22 -7.60 -0.70 -8.16
CA LEU A 22 -6.99 -1.20 -9.40
C LEU A 22 -7.97 -1.50 -10.56
N HIS A 23 -9.28 -1.22 -10.42
CA HIS A 23 -10.19 -1.25 -11.58
C HIS A 23 -10.04 -0.01 -12.47
N ALA A 24 -9.48 1.08 -11.95
CA ALA A 24 -9.27 2.33 -12.68
C ALA A 24 -7.84 2.53 -13.18
N TYR A 25 -6.90 1.64 -12.81
CA TYR A 25 -5.50 1.73 -13.22
C TYR A 25 -5.10 0.52 -14.08
N PRO A 26 -4.35 0.72 -15.19
CA PRO A 26 -3.65 -0.39 -15.85
C PRO A 26 -2.73 -1.09 -14.84
N ALA A 27 -2.33 -2.33 -15.14
CA ALA A 27 -1.44 -3.09 -14.28
C ALA A 27 -0.25 -2.22 -13.82
N LEU A 28 -0.10 -2.05 -12.50
CA LEU A 28 0.99 -1.26 -11.92
C LEU A 28 2.31 -1.77 -12.51
N ALA A 29 3.16 -0.86 -12.99
CA ALA A 29 4.52 -1.24 -13.35
C ALA A 29 5.27 -1.73 -12.09
N PHE A 30 6.37 -2.46 -12.30
CA PHE A 30 7.10 -3.06 -11.19
C PHE A 30 7.63 -2.03 -10.18
N ASP A 31 7.94 -0.82 -10.64
CA ASP A 31 8.41 0.34 -9.87
C ASP A 31 7.28 1.28 -9.43
N GLN A 32 6.02 0.84 -9.54
CA GLN A 32 4.84 1.61 -9.15
C GLN A 32 4.07 0.94 -8.02
N GLY A 33 3.46 1.77 -7.17
CA GLY A 33 2.56 1.33 -6.10
C GLY A 33 1.34 2.22 -5.96
N LEU A 34 0.35 1.72 -5.24
CA LEU A 34 -0.85 2.47 -4.86
C LEU A 34 -1.02 2.45 -3.33
N CYS A 35 -1.02 3.63 -2.71
CA CYS A 35 -1.35 3.82 -1.31
C CYS A 35 -2.83 4.19 -1.14
N LEU A 36 -3.57 3.32 -0.47
CA LEU A 36 -4.94 3.52 -0.04
C LEU A 36 -4.96 4.06 1.39
N THR A 37 -5.54 5.24 1.60
CA THR A 37 -5.62 5.84 2.94
C THR A 37 -6.80 6.81 3.10
N PRO A 38 -7.53 6.77 4.25
CA PRO A 38 -7.39 5.80 5.32
C PRO A 38 -7.95 4.42 4.92
N CYS A 39 -7.19 3.35 5.15
CA CYS A 39 -7.55 1.99 4.77
C CYS A 39 -6.89 0.96 5.69
N ASN A 40 -7.68 -0.03 6.14
CA ASN A 40 -7.22 -1.14 6.98
C ASN A 40 -7.60 -2.52 6.41
N ALA A 41 -8.30 -2.54 5.28
CA ALA A 41 -8.82 -3.73 4.63
C ALA A 41 -8.88 -3.52 3.12
N ILE A 42 -8.43 -4.52 2.38
CA ILE A 42 -8.48 -4.57 0.91
C ILE A 42 -9.18 -5.84 0.46
N HIS A 43 -9.67 -5.77 -0.77
CA HIS A 43 -10.18 -6.92 -1.49
C HIS A 43 -9.53 -6.98 -2.86
N THR A 44 -9.26 -8.19 -3.36
CA THR A 44 -8.72 -8.40 -4.71
C THR A 44 -9.79 -8.88 -5.70
N PHE A 45 -11.07 -8.58 -5.43
CA PHE A 45 -12.15 -8.86 -6.37
C PHE A 45 -11.98 -8.04 -7.65
N GLY A 46 -11.98 -8.72 -8.80
CA GLY A 46 -11.88 -8.09 -10.11
C GLY A 46 -10.49 -7.61 -10.53
N LEU A 47 -9.46 -7.86 -9.72
CA LEU A 47 -8.07 -7.72 -10.13
C LEU A 47 -7.71 -8.84 -11.14
N PRO A 48 -7.10 -8.52 -12.30
CA PRO A 48 -6.68 -9.54 -13.25
C PRO A 48 -5.42 -10.30 -12.81
N TYR A 49 -4.63 -9.73 -11.90
CA TYR A 49 -3.32 -10.22 -11.47
C TYR A 49 -3.17 -10.25 -9.94
N ALA A 50 -2.12 -10.93 -9.45
CA ALA A 50 -1.76 -10.95 -8.04
C ALA A 50 -0.96 -9.70 -7.64
N ILE A 51 -1.03 -9.31 -6.38
CA ILE A 51 -0.33 -8.12 -5.87
C ILE A 51 0.38 -8.42 -4.55
N ASP A 52 1.41 -7.64 -4.26
CA ASP A 52 1.96 -7.56 -2.91
C ASP A 52 1.24 -6.46 -2.13
N VAL A 53 1.02 -6.66 -0.84
CA VAL A 53 0.23 -5.77 0.01
C VAL A 53 0.95 -5.53 1.33
N LEU A 54 1.15 -4.25 1.68
CA LEU A 54 1.68 -3.82 2.96
C LEU A 54 0.64 -3.01 3.73
N PHE A 55 0.28 -3.46 4.92
CA PHE A 55 -0.53 -2.70 5.86
C PHE A 55 0.39 -1.88 6.76
N LEU A 56 0.17 -0.57 6.85
CA LEU A 56 0.98 0.33 7.68
C LEU A 56 0.12 1.10 8.70
N ASP A 57 0.70 1.38 9.87
CA ASP A 57 0.12 2.26 10.88
C ASP A 57 0.24 3.76 10.50
N THR A 58 -0.25 4.67 11.35
CA THR A 58 -0.17 6.12 11.11
C THR A 58 1.25 6.67 11.12
N ASN A 59 2.21 5.93 11.71
CA ASN A 59 3.63 6.22 11.72
C ASN A 59 4.38 5.57 10.54
N ARG A 60 3.65 5.00 9.58
CA ARG A 60 4.18 4.28 8.40
C ARG A 60 5.02 3.05 8.77
N ARG A 61 4.78 2.45 9.93
CA ARG A 61 5.36 1.16 10.33
C ARG A 61 4.56 0.04 9.70
N CYS A 62 5.24 -0.92 9.09
CA CYS A 62 4.58 -2.10 8.53
C CYS A 62 4.07 -3.00 9.65
N LEU A 63 2.75 -3.18 9.68
CA LEU A 63 2.07 -4.06 10.63
C LEU A 63 1.87 -5.46 10.04
N ARG A 64 1.69 -5.55 8.72
CA ARG A 64 1.48 -6.81 8.01
C ARG A 64 1.95 -6.70 6.57
N ARG A 65 2.69 -7.71 6.12
CA ARG A 65 3.12 -7.90 4.73
C ARG A 65 2.45 -9.16 4.18
N LEU A 66 1.87 -9.07 3.00
CA LEU A 66 1.31 -10.18 2.25
C LEU A 66 1.89 -10.15 0.84
N GLU A 67 2.43 -11.26 0.38
CA GLU A 67 3.04 -11.39 -0.94
C GLU A 67 2.18 -12.26 -1.83
N ASN A 68 2.17 -11.97 -3.13
CA ASN A 68 1.45 -12.74 -4.15
C ASN A 68 -0.03 -12.97 -3.78
N VAL A 69 -0.70 -11.93 -3.27
CA VAL A 69 -2.13 -11.97 -2.94
C VAL A 69 -2.91 -12.14 -4.24
N GLY A 70 -3.39 -13.37 -4.45
CA GLY A 70 -4.16 -13.74 -5.63
C GLY A 70 -5.55 -13.10 -5.68
N ARG A 71 -6.27 -13.40 -6.76
CA ARG A 71 -7.60 -12.87 -7.07
C ARG A 71 -8.64 -13.30 -6.05
N HIS A 72 -9.67 -12.47 -5.86
CA HIS A 72 -10.86 -12.76 -5.06
C HIS A 72 -10.52 -13.13 -3.60
N ARG A 73 -9.62 -12.36 -3.00
CA ARG A 73 -9.22 -12.49 -1.60
C ARG A 73 -9.66 -11.24 -0.84
N LEU A 74 -9.86 -11.43 0.46
CA LEU A 74 -10.08 -10.37 1.42
C LEU A 74 -8.92 -10.41 2.41
N ALA A 75 -8.33 -9.25 2.68
CA ALA A 75 -7.28 -9.11 3.66
C ALA A 75 -7.48 -7.84 4.47
N TRP A 76 -7.27 -7.93 5.78
CA TRP A 76 -7.33 -6.78 6.67
C TRP A 76 -6.24 -6.86 7.74
N CYS A 77 -5.94 -5.73 8.35
CA CYS A 77 -5.02 -5.64 9.47
C CYS A 77 -5.56 -4.63 10.48
N TRP A 78 -5.79 -5.10 11.71
CA TRP A 78 -6.18 -4.21 12.81
C TRP A 78 -5.03 -3.25 13.12
N GLY A 79 -5.37 -1.98 13.38
CA GLY A 79 -4.39 -0.91 13.62
C GLY A 79 -3.75 -0.31 12.36
N ALA A 80 -3.99 -0.90 11.18
CA ALA A 80 -3.55 -0.29 9.93
C ALA A 80 -4.36 0.98 9.65
N SER A 81 -3.67 2.03 9.22
CA SER A 81 -4.28 3.28 8.76
C SER A 81 -4.15 3.47 7.25
N MET A 82 -3.24 2.73 6.63
CA MET A 82 -3.01 2.75 5.19
C MET A 82 -2.63 1.36 4.69
N VAL A 83 -2.95 1.11 3.42
CA VAL A 83 -2.56 -0.10 2.71
C VAL A 83 -1.84 0.30 1.44
N VAL A 84 -0.68 -0.30 1.20
CA VAL A 84 0.11 -0.10 -0.01
C VAL A 84 0.04 -1.36 -0.85
N GLU A 85 -0.47 -1.22 -2.06
CA GLU A 85 -0.53 -2.26 -3.09
C GLU A 85 0.64 -2.09 -4.05
N LEU A 86 1.33 -3.19 -4.36
CA LEU A 86 2.54 -3.22 -5.18
C LEU A 86 2.41 -4.35 -6.21
N HIS A 87 3.24 -4.30 -7.25
CA HIS A 87 3.36 -5.42 -8.19
C HIS A 87 3.71 -6.71 -7.42
N ALA A 88 3.11 -7.84 -7.80
CA ALA A 88 3.45 -9.14 -7.24
C ALA A 88 4.95 -9.44 -7.35
N GLY A 89 5.55 -9.89 -6.26
CA GLY A 89 6.98 -10.21 -6.21
C GLY A 89 7.90 -9.00 -6.02
N TYR A 90 7.37 -7.77 -5.94
CA TYR A 90 8.16 -6.59 -5.61
C TYR A 90 8.88 -6.76 -4.26
N CYS A 91 8.16 -7.25 -3.25
CA CYS A 91 8.72 -7.40 -1.92
C CYS A 91 9.75 -8.53 -1.83
N ALA A 92 9.65 -9.53 -2.71
CA ALA A 92 10.65 -10.59 -2.83
C ALA A 92 11.90 -10.10 -3.58
N HIS A 93 11.73 -9.25 -4.58
CA HIS A 93 12.83 -8.68 -5.36
C HIS A 93 13.64 -7.63 -4.59
N TYR A 94 12.98 -6.83 -3.74
CA TYR A 94 13.61 -5.78 -2.95
C TYR A 94 13.58 -6.11 -1.45
N PRO A 95 14.71 -6.56 -0.86
CA PRO A 95 14.79 -6.82 0.58
C PRO A 95 14.44 -5.61 1.45
N ASN A 96 14.67 -4.39 0.93
CA ASN A 96 14.38 -3.11 1.56
C ASN A 96 13.04 -2.49 1.09
N ALA A 97 12.11 -3.27 0.54
CA ALA A 97 10.83 -2.78 0.00
C ALA A 97 10.05 -1.89 0.99
N ILE A 98 10.06 -2.23 2.29
CA ILE A 98 9.37 -1.43 3.31
C ILE A 98 9.98 -0.03 3.42
N ASP A 99 11.31 0.08 3.39
CA ASP A 99 11.98 1.37 3.48
C ASP A 99 11.78 2.21 2.21
N GLN A 100 11.76 1.57 1.03
CA GLN A 100 11.42 2.25 -0.23
C GLN A 100 9.99 2.81 -0.18
N VAL A 101 9.02 2.04 0.29
CA VAL A 101 7.64 2.50 0.48
C VAL A 101 7.57 3.65 1.48
N ARG A 102 8.29 3.58 2.59
CA ARG A 102 8.33 4.65 3.60
C ARG A 102 8.94 5.94 3.05
N GLN A 103 9.98 5.83 2.22
CA GLN A 103 10.62 6.95 1.55
C GLN A 103 9.68 7.58 0.52
N ALA A 104 9.03 6.77 -0.34
CA ALA A 104 8.04 7.25 -1.29
C ALA A 104 6.88 7.99 -0.59
N LEU A 105 6.35 7.44 0.51
CA LEU A 105 5.33 8.10 1.32
C LEU A 105 5.79 9.43 1.93
N ALA A 106 7.08 9.60 2.22
CA ALA A 106 7.63 10.85 2.74
C ALA A 106 7.66 11.95 1.68
N LEU A 107 7.96 11.62 0.42
CA LEU A 107 7.97 12.56 -0.69
C LEU A 107 6.58 13.13 -0.99
N HIS A 108 5.51 12.36 -0.76
CA HIS A 108 4.14 12.79 -0.97
C HIS A 108 3.55 13.64 0.17
N ASN A 109 4.38 14.14 1.10
CA ASN A 109 4.00 15.07 2.18
C ASN A 109 2.74 14.65 2.96
N PHE A 110 2.58 13.35 3.23
CA PHE A 110 1.55 12.89 4.14
C PHE A 110 1.82 13.44 5.55
N PRO A 111 0.93 14.24 6.15
CA PRO A 111 1.02 14.48 7.57
C PRO A 111 0.93 13.11 8.24
N ALA A 112 1.91 12.76 9.08
CA ALA A 112 1.71 11.71 10.07
C ALA A 112 0.41 12.09 10.78
N GLN A 113 -0.67 11.33 10.57
CA GLN A 113 -1.95 11.68 11.16
C GLN A 113 -1.71 11.74 12.66
N ARG A 114 -1.80 12.97 13.23
CA ARG A 114 -1.58 13.21 14.65
C ARG A 114 -2.39 12.16 15.39
N ALA A 115 -1.71 11.45 16.30
CA ALA A 115 -2.34 10.57 17.24
C ALA A 115 -3.61 11.24 17.74
N SER A 116 -4.75 10.58 17.53
CA SER A 116 -6.01 11.00 18.14
C SER A 116 -5.74 11.05 19.64
N SER A 117 -5.62 12.29 20.14
CA SER A 117 -5.65 12.62 21.55
C SER A 117 -6.91 12.00 22.12
N ARG A 118 -6.74 11.15 23.13
CA ARG A 118 -7.81 10.72 24.02
C ARG A 118 -8.68 11.92 24.39
N VAL A 119 -9.96 11.85 24.07
CA VAL A 119 -11.05 12.55 24.75
C VAL A 119 -12.28 11.66 24.49
N GLY A 120 -12.93 11.04 25.47
CA GLY A 120 -12.76 11.01 26.92
C GLY A 120 -13.40 9.77 27.50
#